data_AF-A0A162H4N8-F1
#
_entry.id   AF-A0A162H4N8-F1
#
_cell.length_a   1.000
_cell.length_b   1.000
_cell.length_c   1.000
_cell.angle_alpha   90.00
_cell.angle_beta   90.00
_cell.angle_gamma   90.00
#
_symmetry.space_group_name_H-M   'P 1'
#
loop_
_entity.id
_entity.type
_entity.pdbx_description
1 polymer ?
#
loop_
_entity_poly.entity_id
_entity_poly.type
_entity_poly.pdbx_seq_one_letter_code
_entity_poly.pdbx_strand_id
1 'polypeptide(L)'
;MEDFVGSDNKFLAATWCVAVLIILSFGFVLNSETVSILGIAESREFQVNFDTAVEIKQIHVMPSQVVKKGDLLLELGQKELDNQLRILRSRYDRLLAELKLRQEISHLTKDYAKMPEGADPLLVDLNDTKKEMDLIENRLRNLFVFAEVDGAVGAVNFKNGEKAPAFAPLLTLVPVNPSYINGYVNENLHATINVGQLVDVVSASGHKIQGRVVSVGTRIVQIPDRVMRIQTLPAWGREVVIKIPNANGFLVGEKVTVKKSWGITLFSTAQAEQAEIGTDSFQSLEEIYFPARITEQFQPEISGLTYIPEIRQFAMISDDYPDDHPWILLMNAKGEVAEQMLPVEGLDKMEDIESISAEGSDIYLLSSLSATKKENLKDARQLFVKVKRNGIRFSLDKQVDIRKALLPTLAAAKDPTLQEIARQSQGTKLNDLEVEGHFVKDGDLYLALKRPMIFAGEGLILKVKNIEALFETGRILEKNVSVAHRFPLRLPNKTTSLYLSDMIHTEDHIYISTSCVSEKCSAVWKINPETSQTELVQEFDVKKLEGISLGPSHHQIFGVFDNKKGGKFITIPFAAAQGQQ
;
A
#
# COMPACT_ATOMS: atom_id res chain seq x y z
N MET A 1 -54.28 44.12 7.27
CA MET A 1 -53.51 44.95 8.22
C MET A 1 -53.75 46.46 8.04
N GLU A 2 -54.60 46.88 7.10
CA GLU A 2 -54.98 48.30 6.96
C GLU A 2 -56.17 48.71 7.84
N ASP A 3 -56.96 47.74 8.33
CA ASP A 3 -58.10 48.03 9.22
C ASP A 3 -57.74 48.21 10.70
N PHE A 4 -56.49 47.97 11.10
CA PHE A 4 -56.10 48.00 12.52
C PHE A 4 -55.11 49.13 12.88
N VAL A 5 -54.43 49.71 11.89
CA VAL A 5 -53.46 50.78 12.11
C VAL A 5 -53.69 51.85 11.06
N GLY A 6 -54.36 52.94 11.44
CA GLY A 6 -54.60 54.10 10.57
C GLY A 6 -53.30 54.59 9.91
N SER A 7 -53.42 55.20 8.72
CA SER A 7 -52.29 55.62 7.86
C SER A 7 -51.19 56.39 8.59
N ASP A 8 -51.55 57.14 9.63
CA ASP A 8 -50.64 58.04 10.35
C ASP A 8 -49.85 57.33 11.47
N ASN A 9 -50.23 56.09 11.82
CA ASN A 9 -49.62 55.31 12.90
C ASN A 9 -48.77 54.11 12.43
N LYS A 10 -48.61 53.94 11.11
CA LYS A 10 -47.80 52.84 10.51
C LYS A 10 -46.34 52.88 10.99
N PHE A 11 -45.77 54.07 11.15
CA PHE A 11 -44.41 54.24 11.67
C PHE A 11 -44.30 53.80 13.14
N LEU A 12 -45.26 54.21 13.98
CA LEU A 12 -45.28 53.88 15.41
C LEU A 12 -45.45 52.37 15.64
N ALA A 13 -46.33 51.73 14.87
CA ALA A 13 -46.52 50.28 14.91
C ALA A 13 -45.27 49.52 14.46
N ALA A 14 -44.57 50.00 13.42
CA ALA A 14 -43.30 49.41 12.99
C ALA A 14 -42.22 49.53 14.07
N THR A 15 -42.09 50.68 14.73
CA THR A 15 -41.14 50.87 15.85
C THR A 15 -41.45 49.92 17.02
N TRP A 16 -42.73 49.73 17.34
CA TRP A 16 -43.15 48.79 18.39
C TRP A 16 -42.85 47.34 18.03
N CYS A 17 -43.09 46.91 16.79
CA CYS A 17 -42.73 45.57 16.33
C CYS A 17 -41.21 45.33 16.40
N VAL A 18 -40.40 46.33 16.02
CA VAL A 18 -38.94 46.26 16.12
C VAL A 18 -38.49 46.20 17.58
N ALA A 19 -39.08 47.00 18.47
CA ALA A 19 -38.77 46.96 19.90
C ALA A 19 -39.13 45.60 20.54
N VAL A 20 -40.28 45.03 20.19
CA VAL A 20 -40.69 43.70 20.64
C VAL A 20 -39.78 42.61 20.09
N LEU A 21 -39.36 42.71 18.82
CA LEU A 21 -38.37 41.79 18.23
C LEU A 21 -37.00 41.90 18.91
N ILE A 22 -36.55 43.10 19.26
CA ILE A 22 -35.30 43.31 20.01
C ILE A 22 -35.43 42.72 21.41
N ILE A 23 -36.54 42.95 22.12
CA ILE A 23 -36.76 42.38 23.46
C ILE A 23 -36.85 40.86 23.41
N LEU A 24 -37.54 40.29 22.41
CA LEU A 24 -37.59 38.84 22.20
C LEU A 24 -36.21 38.27 21.87
N SER A 25 -35.46 38.92 20.98
CA SER A 25 -34.08 38.55 20.64
C SER A 25 -33.18 38.60 21.88
N PHE A 26 -33.26 39.68 22.66
CA PHE A 26 -32.47 39.88 23.87
C PHE A 26 -32.86 38.89 24.98
N GLY A 27 -34.16 38.60 25.12
CA GLY A 27 -34.66 37.56 26.02
C GLY A 27 -34.17 36.16 25.63
N PHE A 28 -34.10 35.86 24.33
CA PHE A 28 -33.57 34.60 23.82
C PHE A 28 -32.06 34.47 24.07
N VAL A 29 -31.31 35.57 23.95
CA VAL A 29 -29.86 35.62 24.23
C VAL A 29 -29.59 35.49 25.73
N LEU A 30 -30.34 36.20 26.59
CA LEU A 30 -30.13 36.20 28.04
C LEU A 30 -30.62 34.92 28.73
N ASN A 31 -31.65 34.26 28.21
CA ASN A 31 -32.17 33.00 28.77
C ASN A 31 -31.37 31.75 28.31
N SER A 32 -30.24 31.94 27.63
CA SER A 32 -29.34 30.85 27.29
C SER A 32 -28.50 30.46 28.52
N GLU A 33 -29.08 29.69 29.43
CA GLU A 33 -28.27 28.99 30.43
C GLU A 33 -27.26 28.11 29.70
N THR A 34 -25.98 28.50 29.79
CA THR A 34 -24.89 27.72 29.21
C THR A 34 -24.66 26.49 30.08
N VAL A 35 -25.44 25.44 29.82
CA VAL A 35 -25.22 24.12 30.40
C VAL A 35 -23.78 23.71 30.04
N SER A 36 -22.93 23.70 31.07
CA SER A 36 -21.53 23.30 30.98
C SER A 36 -21.33 22.03 31.79
N ILE A 37 -20.78 21.01 31.14
CA ILE A 37 -20.51 19.71 31.73
C ILE A 37 -19.02 19.50 31.75
N LEU A 38 -18.53 18.85 32.81
CA LEU A 38 -17.13 18.51 32.93
C LEU A 38 -16.92 17.08 32.44
N GLY A 39 -15.81 16.84 31.77
CA GLY A 39 -15.44 15.53 31.28
C GLY A 39 -13.94 15.29 31.27
N ILE A 40 -13.57 14.05 30.97
CA ILE A 40 -12.18 13.61 30.78
C ILE A 40 -12.04 13.13 29.35
N ALA A 41 -10.97 13.57 28.67
CA ALA A 41 -10.61 13.05 27.37
C ALA A 41 -9.97 11.66 27.50
N GLU A 42 -10.47 10.69 26.76
CA GLU A 42 -10.02 9.31 26.82
C GLU A 42 -9.79 8.72 25.42
N SER A 43 -9.03 7.65 25.38
CA SER A 43 -8.84 6.85 24.17
C SER A 43 -8.90 5.37 24.50
N ARG A 44 -9.34 4.56 23.53
CA ARG A 44 -9.38 3.11 23.72
C ARG A 44 -7.97 2.59 23.53
N GLU A 45 -7.50 1.82 24.50
CA GLU A 45 -6.28 1.04 24.33
C GLU A 45 -6.53 -0.12 23.38
N PHE A 46 -5.58 -0.37 22.49
CA PHE A 46 -5.60 -1.48 21.56
C PHE A 46 -4.66 -2.55 22.08
N GLN A 47 -5.17 -3.77 22.26
CA GLN A 47 -4.35 -4.90 22.68
C GLN A 47 -4.10 -5.81 21.49
N VAL A 48 -2.84 -6.06 21.20
CA VAL A 48 -2.43 -7.07 20.23
C VAL A 48 -2.46 -8.43 20.93
N ASN A 49 -3.34 -9.31 20.47
CA ASN A 49 -3.40 -10.70 20.91
C ASN A 49 -3.71 -11.61 19.72
N PHE A 50 -3.51 -12.92 19.92
CA PHE A 50 -3.74 -13.94 18.91
C PHE A 50 -4.60 -15.05 19.51
N ASP A 51 -5.52 -15.62 18.73
CA ASP A 51 -6.38 -16.73 19.13
C ASP A 51 -5.64 -18.08 19.29
N THR A 52 -4.38 -18.10 18.90
CA THR A 52 -3.50 -19.27 18.90
C THR A 52 -2.17 -18.93 19.56
N ALA A 53 -1.47 -19.96 20.05
CA ALA A 53 -0.16 -19.77 20.68
C ALA A 53 0.89 -19.36 19.63
N VAL A 54 1.70 -18.34 19.95
CA VAL A 54 2.70 -17.77 19.06
C VAL A 54 4.06 -17.68 19.75
N GLU A 55 5.14 -17.85 18.98
CA GLU A 55 6.50 -17.60 19.44
C GLU A 55 6.90 -16.16 19.09
N ILE A 56 7.45 -15.42 20.05
CA ILE A 56 7.98 -14.08 19.78
C ILE A 56 9.34 -14.24 19.09
N LYS A 57 9.43 -13.96 17.79
CA LYS A 57 10.72 -13.97 17.08
C LYS A 57 11.52 -12.73 17.41
N GLN A 58 10.90 -11.56 17.23
CA GLN A 58 11.56 -10.29 17.46
C GLN A 58 10.56 -9.20 17.84
N ILE A 59 10.92 -8.39 18.82
CA ILE A 59 10.22 -7.18 19.23
C ILE A 59 10.98 -5.99 18.64
N HIS A 60 10.28 -5.14 17.88
CA HIS A 60 10.86 -3.99 17.19
C HIS A 60 10.63 -2.65 17.91
N VAL A 61 9.93 -2.69 19.05
CA VAL A 61 9.50 -1.50 19.77
C VAL A 61 9.77 -1.60 21.27
N MET A 62 9.95 -0.45 21.91
CA MET A 62 10.14 -0.34 23.35
C MET A 62 8.90 0.24 24.03
N PRO A 63 8.65 -0.07 25.32
CA PRO A 63 7.63 0.63 26.09
C PRO A 63 7.82 2.15 26.04
N SER A 64 6.72 2.89 25.94
CA SER A 64 6.65 4.35 25.76
C SER A 64 7.18 4.89 24.42
N GLN A 65 7.57 4.04 23.47
CA GLN A 65 7.92 4.48 22.11
C GLN A 65 6.67 4.92 21.34
N VAL A 66 6.76 6.05 20.65
CA VAL A 66 5.72 6.51 19.71
C VAL A 66 5.90 5.76 18.38
N VAL A 67 4.79 5.23 17.87
CA VAL A 67 4.69 4.48 16.60
C VAL A 67 3.57 5.08 15.76
N LYS A 68 3.76 5.03 14.44
CA LYS A 68 2.76 5.42 13.45
C LYS A 68 2.03 4.19 12.91
N LYS A 69 0.83 4.42 12.40
CA LYS A 69 0.06 3.39 11.70
C LYS A 69 0.90 2.78 10.56
N GLY A 70 1.04 1.46 10.57
CA GLY A 70 1.83 0.71 9.60
C GLY A 70 3.26 0.39 10.04
N ASP A 71 3.72 0.88 11.20
CA ASP A 71 5.01 0.49 11.77
C ASP A 71 4.98 -0.97 12.23
N LEU A 72 6.06 -1.72 11.99
CA LEU A 72 6.22 -3.10 12.46
C LEU A 72 6.51 -3.10 13.97
N LEU A 73 5.69 -3.82 14.72
CA LEU A 73 5.75 -3.91 16.18
C LEU A 73 6.42 -5.21 16.64
N LEU A 74 5.94 -6.34 16.10
CA LEU A 74 6.34 -7.69 16.50
C LEU A 74 6.47 -8.58 15.27
N GLU A 75 7.52 -9.40 15.27
CA GLU A 75 7.63 -10.59 14.43
C GLU A 75 7.28 -11.81 15.26
N LEU A 76 6.28 -12.56 14.82
CA LEU A 76 5.82 -13.77 15.48
C LEU A 76 6.13 -14.98 14.61
N GLY A 77 6.15 -16.15 15.23
CA GLY A 77 6.37 -17.42 14.56
C GLY A 77 5.37 -18.47 15.00
N GLN A 78 4.95 -19.30 14.05
CA GLN A 78 4.17 -20.50 14.31
C GLN A 78 4.78 -21.68 13.55
N LYS A 79 5.55 -22.49 14.28
CA LYS A 79 6.25 -23.66 13.72
C LYS A 79 5.32 -24.65 13.01
N GLU A 80 4.05 -24.72 13.43
CA GLU A 80 3.05 -25.57 12.80
C GLU A 80 2.69 -25.09 11.39
N LEU A 81 2.45 -23.79 11.21
CA LEU A 81 2.17 -23.21 9.89
C LEU A 81 3.36 -23.37 8.94
N ASP A 82 4.59 -23.18 9.44
CA ASP A 82 5.81 -23.39 8.65
C ASP A 82 5.93 -24.83 8.15
N ASN A 83 5.61 -25.80 9.01
CA ASN A 83 5.62 -27.22 8.65
C ASN A 83 4.52 -27.55 7.63
N GLN A 84 3.31 -27.01 7.81
CA GLN A 84 2.20 -27.21 6.88
C GLN A 84 2.52 -26.64 5.50
N LEU A 85 3.06 -25.41 5.44
CA LEU A 85 3.46 -24.79 4.19
C LEU A 85 4.54 -25.62 3.46
N ARG A 86 5.53 -26.15 4.20
CA ARG A 86 6.56 -27.02 3.62
C ARG A 86 5.97 -28.28 3.01
N ILE A 87 5.00 -28.92 3.67
CA ILE A 87 4.32 -30.12 3.16
C ILE A 87 3.50 -29.78 1.92
N LEU A 88 2.75 -28.67 1.94
CA LEU A 88 1.93 -28.23 0.82
C LEU A 88 2.78 -27.87 -0.41
N ARG A 89 3.88 -27.13 -0.23
CA ARG A 89 4.84 -26.85 -1.31
C ARG A 89 5.35 -28.13 -1.96
N SER A 90 5.78 -29.10 -1.15
CA SER A 90 6.23 -30.40 -1.67
C SER A 90 5.14 -31.16 -2.43
N ARG A 91 3.88 -31.06 -2.00
CA ARG A 91 2.73 -31.64 -2.72
C ARG A 91 2.49 -30.92 -4.05
N TYR A 92 2.49 -29.59 -4.04
CA TYR A 92 2.32 -28.75 -5.22
C TYR A 92 3.39 -29.07 -6.28
N ASP A 93 4.66 -29.13 -5.89
CA ASP A 93 5.78 -29.46 -6.77
C ASP A 93 5.60 -30.84 -7.42
N ARG A 94 5.12 -31.82 -6.64
CA ARG A 94 4.85 -33.17 -7.14
C ARG A 94 3.74 -33.17 -8.20
N LEU A 95 2.62 -32.48 -7.94
CA LEU A 95 1.49 -32.37 -8.86
C LEU A 95 1.88 -31.63 -10.14
N LEU A 96 2.65 -30.55 -10.01
CA LEU A 96 3.16 -29.79 -11.14
C LEU A 96 4.08 -30.63 -12.03
N ALA A 97 4.96 -31.44 -11.44
CA ALA A 97 5.83 -32.36 -12.18
C ALA A 97 5.02 -33.45 -12.91
N GLU A 98 3.98 -34.00 -12.28
CA GLU A 98 3.11 -35.00 -12.88
C GLU A 98 2.30 -34.43 -14.05
N LEU A 99 1.75 -33.22 -13.90
CA LEU A 99 1.06 -32.49 -14.96
C LEU A 99 1.98 -32.26 -16.16
N LYS A 100 3.22 -31.79 -15.92
CA LYS A 100 4.23 -31.56 -16.96
C LYS A 100 4.57 -32.85 -17.71
N LEU A 101 4.79 -33.95 -16.98
CA LEU A 101 5.07 -35.25 -17.58
C LEU A 101 3.91 -35.73 -18.47
N ARG A 102 2.67 -35.56 -18.00
CA ARG A 102 1.47 -35.95 -18.76
C ARG A 102 1.33 -35.13 -20.05
N GLN A 103 1.59 -33.83 -19.99
CA GLN A 103 1.61 -32.96 -21.16
C GLN A 103 2.69 -33.40 -22.16
N GLU A 104 3.89 -33.71 -21.69
CA GLU A 104 5.00 -34.17 -22.52
C GLU A 104 4.69 -35.51 -23.21
N ILE A 105 4.11 -36.48 -22.47
CA ILE A 105 3.65 -37.76 -23.05
C ILE A 105 2.58 -37.51 -24.11
N SER A 106 1.60 -36.65 -23.84
CA SER A 106 0.53 -36.32 -24.81
C SER A 106 1.08 -35.69 -26.10
N HIS A 107 2.15 -34.90 -26.01
CA HIS A 107 2.81 -34.33 -27.19
C HIS A 107 3.58 -35.39 -28.00
N LEU A 108 4.10 -36.44 -27.34
CA LEU A 108 4.87 -37.51 -27.99
C LEU A 108 4.00 -38.58 -28.65
N THR A 109 2.82 -38.88 -28.11
CA THR A 109 2.00 -40.01 -28.59
C THR A 109 1.11 -39.70 -29.79
N LYS A 110 0.95 -38.44 -30.23
CA LYS A 110 0.00 -38.02 -31.30
C LYS A 110 -1.46 -38.49 -31.10
N ASP A 111 -1.77 -39.08 -29.96
CA ASP A 111 -3.12 -39.41 -29.56
C ASP A 111 -3.77 -38.14 -29.04
N TYR A 112 -4.53 -37.48 -29.91
CA TYR A 112 -5.59 -36.56 -29.50
C TYR A 112 -6.67 -37.39 -28.78
N ALA A 113 -6.38 -37.87 -27.58
CA ALA A 113 -7.39 -38.32 -26.66
C ALA A 113 -8.23 -37.10 -26.31
N LYS A 114 -9.35 -36.92 -27.03
CA LYS A 114 -10.44 -36.01 -26.65
C LYS A 114 -10.80 -36.31 -25.20
N MET A 115 -10.25 -35.55 -24.27
CA MET A 115 -10.73 -35.55 -22.89
C MET A 115 -12.06 -34.78 -22.89
N PRO A 116 -13.11 -35.31 -22.24
CA PRO A 116 -14.37 -34.61 -22.09
C PRO A 116 -14.17 -33.25 -21.40
N GLU A 117 -14.98 -32.26 -21.74
CA GLU A 117 -15.09 -31.00 -21.00
C GLU A 117 -15.50 -31.30 -19.54
N GLY A 118 -14.50 -31.32 -18.68
CA GLY A 118 -14.58 -31.46 -17.24
C GLY A 118 -13.16 -31.29 -16.72
N ALA A 119 -12.95 -30.30 -15.83
CA ALA A 119 -11.63 -29.87 -15.38
C ALA A 119 -10.71 -31.06 -15.08
N ASP A 120 -9.52 -31.10 -15.70
CA ASP A 120 -8.52 -32.15 -15.47
C ASP A 120 -8.33 -32.33 -13.95
N PRO A 121 -8.58 -33.52 -13.38
CA PRO A 121 -8.46 -33.73 -11.93
C PRO A 121 -7.12 -33.25 -11.36
N LEU A 122 -6.01 -33.35 -12.13
CA LEU A 122 -4.71 -32.83 -11.70
C LEU A 122 -4.68 -31.30 -11.62
N LEU A 123 -5.34 -30.60 -12.55
CA LEU A 123 -5.44 -29.14 -12.51
C LEU A 123 -6.30 -28.67 -11.34
N VAL A 124 -7.37 -29.41 -11.02
CA VAL A 124 -8.20 -29.15 -9.84
C VAL A 124 -7.37 -29.31 -8.57
N ASP A 125 -6.69 -30.46 -8.41
CA ASP A 125 -5.85 -30.73 -7.23
C ASP A 125 -4.71 -29.72 -7.07
N LEU A 126 -4.11 -29.27 -8.18
CA LEU A 126 -3.05 -28.26 -8.19
C LEU A 126 -3.60 -26.90 -7.74
N ASN A 127 -4.74 -26.49 -8.27
CA ASN A 127 -5.39 -25.24 -7.89
C ASN A 127 -5.85 -25.25 -6.42
N ASP A 128 -6.39 -26.37 -5.95
CA ASP A 128 -6.80 -26.52 -4.55
C ASP A 128 -5.59 -26.50 -3.62
N THR A 129 -4.49 -27.18 -3.98
CA THR A 129 -3.24 -27.11 -3.23
C THR A 129 -2.69 -25.67 -3.21
N LYS A 130 -2.76 -24.94 -4.33
CA LYS A 130 -2.36 -23.53 -4.40
C LYS A 130 -3.19 -22.67 -3.43
N LYS A 131 -4.52 -22.81 -3.44
CA LYS A 131 -5.41 -22.08 -2.51
C LYS A 131 -5.11 -22.41 -1.05
N GLU A 132 -4.81 -23.66 -0.73
CA GLU A 132 -4.38 -24.06 0.62
C GLU A 132 -3.06 -23.39 1.00
N MET A 133 -2.08 -23.34 0.10
CA MET A 133 -0.83 -22.61 0.31
C MET A 133 -1.08 -21.13 0.56
N ASP A 134 -1.90 -20.49 -0.28
CA ASP A 134 -2.26 -19.07 -0.15
C ASP A 134 -2.91 -18.80 1.21
N LEU A 135 -3.78 -19.69 1.69
CA LEU A 135 -4.39 -19.57 3.02
C LEU A 135 -3.35 -19.64 4.14
N ILE A 136 -2.40 -20.58 4.07
CA ILE A 136 -1.34 -20.72 5.09
C ILE A 136 -0.38 -19.53 5.02
N GLU A 137 -0.01 -19.08 3.82
CA GLU A 137 0.82 -17.90 3.63
C GLU A 137 0.12 -16.65 4.19
N ASN A 138 -1.20 -16.47 3.97
CA ASN A 138 -2.03 -15.42 4.58
C ASN A 138 -1.94 -15.44 6.11
N ARG A 139 -2.00 -16.64 6.71
CA ARG A 139 -1.88 -16.80 8.17
C ARG A 139 -0.49 -16.45 8.67
N LEU A 140 0.56 -16.82 7.94
CA LEU A 140 1.93 -16.42 8.25
C LEU A 140 2.12 -14.89 8.12
N ARG A 141 1.44 -14.22 7.18
CA ARG A 141 1.45 -12.74 7.10
C ARG A 141 0.93 -12.08 8.36
N ASN A 142 -0.13 -12.64 8.94
CA ASN A 142 -0.71 -12.13 10.17
C ASN A 142 0.23 -12.27 11.38
N LEU A 143 1.35 -13.00 11.26
CA LEU A 143 2.38 -13.08 12.28
C LEU A 143 3.33 -11.87 12.28
N PHE A 144 3.27 -11.01 11.26
CA PHE A 144 3.89 -9.69 11.30
C PHE A 144 2.86 -8.68 11.82
N VAL A 145 3.06 -8.21 13.05
CA VAL A 145 2.14 -7.30 13.72
C VAL A 145 2.52 -5.86 13.41
N PHE A 146 1.61 -5.14 12.76
CA PHE A 146 1.75 -3.72 12.47
C PHE A 146 0.84 -2.86 13.36
N ALA A 147 1.22 -1.60 13.61
CA ALA A 147 0.37 -0.65 14.30
C ALA A 147 -0.87 -0.30 13.45
N GLU A 148 -2.07 -0.45 14.02
CA GLU A 148 -3.33 -0.13 13.33
C GLU A 148 -3.70 1.36 13.39
N VAL A 149 -3.14 2.07 14.38
CA VAL A 149 -3.37 3.49 14.67
C VAL A 149 -2.07 4.14 15.14
N ASP A 150 -1.98 5.47 15.03
CA ASP A 150 -0.88 6.22 15.62
C ASP A 150 -1.01 6.19 17.15
N GLY A 151 0.08 5.88 17.85
CA GLY A 151 0.02 5.65 19.28
C GLY A 151 1.39 5.53 19.94
N ALA A 152 1.39 5.42 21.26
CA ALA A 152 2.55 5.03 22.04
C ALA A 152 2.37 3.58 22.51
N VAL A 153 3.46 2.82 22.52
CA VAL A 153 3.49 1.48 23.09
C VAL A 153 3.33 1.58 24.61
N GLY A 154 2.25 1.04 25.16
CA GLY A 154 2.00 1.01 26.60
C GLY A 154 2.87 -0.03 27.30
N ALA A 155 2.56 -1.31 27.08
CA ALA A 155 3.28 -2.43 27.68
C ALA A 155 3.65 -3.46 26.60
N VAL A 156 4.82 -4.10 26.79
CA VAL A 156 5.25 -5.27 26.04
C VAL A 156 5.38 -6.41 27.04
N ASN A 157 4.52 -7.43 26.92
CA ASN A 157 4.30 -8.41 27.98
C ASN A 157 5.16 -9.69 27.86
N PHE A 158 5.90 -9.83 26.76
CA PHE A 158 6.73 -11.00 26.46
C PHE A 158 8.11 -10.58 25.97
N LYS A 159 9.06 -11.51 26.00
CA LYS A 159 10.44 -11.32 25.50
C LYS A 159 10.69 -12.11 24.21
N ASN A 160 11.72 -11.72 23.46
CA ASN A 160 12.19 -12.47 22.29
C ASN A 160 12.52 -13.92 22.68
N GLY A 161 12.00 -14.87 21.90
CA GLY A 161 12.13 -16.31 22.11
C GLY A 161 11.06 -16.93 23.02
N GLU A 162 10.23 -16.14 23.70
CA GLU A 162 9.16 -16.68 24.53
C GLU A 162 7.96 -17.16 23.68
N LYS A 163 7.19 -18.11 24.24
CA LYS A 163 5.93 -18.55 23.64
C LYS A 163 4.77 -17.94 24.40
N ALA A 164 4.00 -17.10 23.71
CA ALA A 164 2.79 -16.53 24.25
C ALA A 164 1.61 -17.49 24.02
N PRO A 165 0.76 -17.72 25.02
CA PRO A 165 -0.45 -18.52 24.86
C PRO A 165 -1.53 -17.73 24.11
N ALA A 166 -2.55 -18.45 23.63
CA ALA A 166 -3.72 -17.85 23.01
C ALA A 166 -4.40 -16.81 23.92
N PHE A 167 -4.87 -15.73 23.31
CA PHE A 167 -5.51 -14.55 23.89
C PHE A 167 -4.66 -13.76 24.89
N ALA A 168 -3.40 -14.12 25.11
CA ALA A 168 -2.52 -13.31 25.92
C ALA A 168 -2.22 -11.97 25.21
N PRO A 169 -2.35 -10.84 25.91
CA PRO A 169 -1.99 -9.54 25.34
C PRO A 169 -0.48 -9.50 25.15
N LEU A 170 -0.01 -9.46 23.91
CA LEU A 170 1.42 -9.39 23.58
C LEU A 170 1.95 -7.98 23.81
N LEU A 171 1.19 -6.99 23.31
CA LEU A 171 1.52 -5.58 23.32
C LEU A 171 0.25 -4.75 23.48
N THR A 172 0.36 -3.63 24.19
CA THR A 172 -0.71 -2.62 24.30
C THR A 172 -0.30 -1.36 23.57
N LEU A 173 -1.17 -0.83 22.71
CA LEU A 173 -0.98 0.42 21.99
C LEU A 173 -2.00 1.45 22.50
N VAL A 174 -1.49 2.60 22.93
CA VAL A 174 -2.28 3.70 23.48
C VAL A 174 -2.25 4.86 22.48
N PRO A 175 -3.40 5.26 21.90
CA PRO A 175 -3.40 6.37 20.95
C PRO A 175 -2.89 7.67 21.58
N VAL A 176 -2.12 8.46 20.82
CA VAL A 176 -1.55 9.73 21.32
C VAL A 176 -2.65 10.76 21.57
N ASN A 177 -3.67 10.80 20.71
CA ASN A 177 -4.79 11.71 20.82
C ASN A 177 -6.05 10.98 21.32
N PRO A 178 -6.85 11.60 22.19
CA PRO A 178 -8.12 11.05 22.64
C PRO A 178 -9.15 11.04 21.51
N SER A 179 -10.03 10.05 21.51
CA SER A 179 -11.08 9.86 20.49
C SER A 179 -12.49 10.06 21.05
N TYR A 180 -12.62 10.13 22.36
CA TYR A 180 -13.89 10.43 23.04
C TYR A 180 -13.65 11.20 24.34
N ILE A 181 -14.71 11.84 24.81
CA ILE A 181 -14.80 12.49 26.11
C ILE A 181 -15.85 11.76 26.94
N ASN A 182 -15.48 11.34 28.15
CA ASN A 182 -16.41 10.89 29.16
C ASN A 182 -16.83 12.10 30.01
N GLY A 183 -17.99 12.66 29.71
CA GLY A 183 -18.63 13.76 30.43
C GLY A 183 -19.56 13.26 31.54
N TYR A 184 -19.76 14.08 32.57
CA TYR A 184 -20.61 13.74 33.72
C TYR A 184 -21.65 14.83 33.98
N VAL A 185 -22.92 14.50 33.73
CA VAL A 185 -24.06 15.39 34.01
C VAL A 185 -24.53 15.15 35.43
N ASN A 186 -24.41 16.16 36.29
CA ASN A 186 -24.89 16.07 37.67
C ASN A 186 -26.38 15.72 37.71
N GLU A 187 -26.79 14.87 38.66
CA GLU A 187 -28.18 14.44 38.83
C GLU A 187 -29.17 15.59 39.05
N ASN A 188 -28.73 16.67 39.70
CA ASN A 188 -29.56 17.83 40.03
C ASN A 188 -29.69 18.82 38.86
N LEU A 189 -28.94 18.63 37.77
CA LEU A 189 -29.05 19.45 36.57
C LEU A 189 -30.07 18.83 35.61
N HIS A 190 -31.16 19.54 35.34
CA HIS A 190 -32.17 19.17 34.33
C HIS A 190 -31.67 19.32 32.88
N ALA A 191 -30.35 19.26 32.67
CA ALA A 191 -29.71 19.40 31.38
C ALA A 191 -30.16 18.27 30.42
N THR A 192 -30.96 18.62 29.42
CA THR A 192 -31.34 17.71 28.33
C THR A 192 -30.20 17.62 27.31
N ILE A 193 -29.28 16.68 27.53
CA ILE A 193 -28.41 16.19 26.47
C ILE A 193 -29.07 15.00 25.78
N ASN A 194 -29.19 15.10 24.46
CA ASN A 194 -29.71 14.03 23.63
C ASN A 194 -28.59 13.36 22.82
N VAL A 195 -28.74 12.07 22.54
CA VAL A 195 -27.88 11.35 21.62
C VAL A 195 -27.96 11.99 20.22
N GLY A 196 -26.82 12.10 19.55
CA GLY A 196 -26.69 12.73 18.24
C GLY A 196 -26.44 14.25 18.26
N GLN A 197 -26.60 14.89 19.41
CA GLN A 197 -26.42 16.34 19.57
C GLN A 197 -24.95 16.77 19.40
N LEU A 198 -24.75 17.92 18.73
CA LEU A 198 -23.44 18.55 18.60
C LEU A 198 -23.11 19.41 19.83
N VAL A 199 -21.89 19.29 20.31
CA VAL A 199 -21.38 19.99 21.49
C VAL A 199 -19.98 20.53 21.24
N ASP A 200 -19.66 21.65 21.87
CA ASP A 200 -18.35 22.24 21.84
C ASP A 200 -17.55 21.75 23.05
N VAL A 201 -16.41 21.10 22.82
CA VAL A 201 -15.48 20.65 23.85
C VAL A 201 -14.33 21.64 23.94
N VAL A 202 -14.07 22.15 25.15
CA VAL A 202 -13.05 23.16 25.41
C VAL A 202 -12.09 22.62 26.47
N SER A 203 -10.80 22.59 26.15
CA SER A 203 -9.74 22.29 27.11
C SER A 203 -9.46 23.49 28.02
N ALA A 204 -8.88 23.24 29.19
CA ALA A 204 -8.36 24.29 30.08
C ALA A 204 -7.28 25.17 29.42
N SER A 205 -6.57 24.67 28.40
CA SER A 205 -5.59 25.44 27.61
C SER A 205 -6.23 26.37 26.57
N GLY A 206 -7.55 26.28 26.38
CA GLY A 206 -8.31 27.10 25.43
C GLY A 206 -8.55 26.46 24.06
N HIS A 207 -8.01 25.27 23.78
CA HIS A 207 -8.33 24.52 22.57
C HIS A 207 -9.82 24.14 22.53
N LYS A 208 -10.48 24.40 21.39
CA LYS A 208 -11.89 24.13 21.17
C LYS A 208 -12.06 23.16 20.00
N ILE A 209 -12.85 22.10 20.19
CA ILE A 209 -13.23 21.16 19.13
C ILE A 209 -14.72 20.84 19.20
N GLN A 210 -15.32 20.54 18.05
CA GLN A 210 -16.71 20.09 18.01
C GLN A 210 -16.77 18.56 18.18
N GLY A 211 -17.64 18.11 19.07
CA GLY A 211 -17.92 16.70 19.33
C GLY A 211 -19.39 16.36 19.13
N ARG A 212 -19.68 15.07 18.99
CA ARG A 212 -21.05 14.54 18.89
C ARG A 212 -21.33 13.61 20.06
N VAL A 213 -22.45 13.82 20.74
CA VAL A 213 -22.92 12.93 21.81
C VAL A 213 -23.30 11.59 21.20
N VAL A 214 -22.61 10.51 21.58
CA VAL A 214 -22.87 9.15 21.09
C VAL A 214 -23.70 8.33 22.07
N SER A 215 -23.58 8.59 23.36
CA SER A 215 -24.31 7.85 24.39
C SER A 215 -24.56 8.72 25.63
N VAL A 216 -25.70 8.48 26.27
CA VAL A 216 -26.06 9.02 27.58
C VAL A 216 -26.42 7.84 28.49
N GLY A 217 -25.69 7.70 29.58
CA GLY A 217 -25.86 6.64 30.56
C GLY A 217 -27.24 6.67 31.20
N THR A 218 -27.85 5.50 31.34
CA THR A 218 -29.17 5.31 31.95
C THR A 218 -29.12 5.18 33.47
N ARG A 219 -27.92 4.99 34.04
CA ARG A 219 -27.67 4.86 35.48
C ARG A 219 -26.92 6.07 36.02
N ILE A 220 -27.14 6.34 37.31
CA ILE A 220 -26.39 7.34 38.07
C ILE A 220 -25.11 6.66 38.60
N VAL A 221 -23.97 7.29 38.37
CA VAL A 221 -22.64 6.87 38.84
C VAL A 221 -22.00 7.97 39.68
N GLN A 222 -21.07 7.59 40.54
CA GLN A 222 -20.23 8.57 41.24
C GLN A 222 -19.29 9.24 40.22
N ILE A 223 -19.27 10.58 40.23
CA ILE A 223 -18.40 11.37 39.37
C ILE A 223 -16.95 11.23 39.87
N PRO A 224 -15.97 10.93 38.99
CA PRO A 224 -14.58 10.77 39.41
C PRO A 224 -14.01 12.05 40.02
N ASP A 225 -13.17 11.89 41.05
CA ASP A 225 -12.65 13.01 41.87
C ASP A 225 -11.99 14.12 41.04
N ARG A 226 -11.28 13.73 39.97
CA ARG A 226 -10.58 14.64 39.05
C ARG A 226 -11.51 15.62 38.33
N VAL A 227 -12.76 15.21 38.13
CA VAL A 227 -13.79 15.97 37.41
C VAL A 227 -14.63 16.82 38.37
N MET A 228 -14.62 16.49 39.67
CA MET A 228 -15.39 17.22 40.67
C MET A 228 -14.97 18.70 40.74
N ARG A 229 -15.96 19.57 40.99
CA ARG A 229 -15.72 21.01 41.22
C ARG A 229 -15.07 21.25 42.58
N ILE A 230 -15.42 20.43 43.58
CA ILE A 230 -14.88 20.46 44.93
C ILE A 230 -14.44 19.02 45.25
N GLN A 231 -13.14 18.79 45.41
CA GLN A 231 -12.57 17.43 45.51
C GLN A 231 -12.94 16.68 46.80
N THR A 232 -13.61 17.33 47.76
CA THR A 232 -13.95 16.76 49.08
C THR A 232 -15.42 16.35 49.22
N LEU A 233 -16.25 16.58 48.21
CA LEU A 233 -17.68 16.24 48.26
C LEU A 233 -18.02 15.30 47.10
N PRO A 234 -18.42 14.04 47.37
CA PRO A 234 -18.82 13.12 46.32
C PRO A 234 -20.06 13.67 45.61
N ALA A 235 -20.05 13.56 44.29
CA ALA A 235 -21.16 13.96 43.45
C ALA A 235 -21.60 12.79 42.57
N TRP A 236 -22.90 12.73 42.28
CA TRP A 236 -23.50 11.71 41.44
C TRP A 236 -24.02 12.33 40.14
N GLY A 237 -23.94 11.55 39.07
CA GLY A 237 -24.34 12.02 37.76
C GLY A 237 -24.48 10.90 36.74
N ARG A 238 -25.00 11.25 35.57
CA ARG A 238 -25.07 10.37 34.40
C ARG A 238 -23.84 10.59 33.54
N GLU A 239 -23.25 9.49 33.10
CA GLU A 239 -22.14 9.50 32.16
C GLU A 239 -22.65 9.86 30.75
N VAL A 240 -21.90 10.66 30.01
CA VAL A 240 -22.20 11.04 28.63
C VAL A 240 -20.95 10.85 27.81
N VAL A 241 -21.01 10.00 26.81
CA VAL A 241 -19.88 9.75 25.91
C VAL A 241 -20.03 10.64 24.68
N ILE A 242 -19.00 11.43 24.40
CA ILE A 242 -18.95 12.35 23.27
C ILE A 242 -17.79 11.93 22.37
N LYS A 243 -18.07 11.62 21.11
CA LYS A 243 -17.04 11.31 20.12
C LYS A 243 -16.44 12.62 19.61
N ILE A 244 -15.11 12.67 19.54
CA ILE A 244 -14.34 13.80 19.00
C ILE A 244 -13.47 13.32 17.83
N PRO A 245 -13.09 14.21 16.89
CA PRO A 245 -12.13 13.88 15.84
C PRO A 245 -10.76 13.47 16.42
N ASN A 246 -10.11 12.45 15.85
CA ASN A 246 -8.79 11.96 16.30
C ASN A 246 -7.65 12.99 16.08
N ALA A 247 -7.82 13.91 15.12
CA ALA A 247 -6.92 15.04 14.93
C ALA A 247 -7.36 16.17 15.89
N ASN A 248 -6.79 16.19 17.09
CA ASN A 248 -7.06 17.19 18.11
C ASN A 248 -5.80 17.45 18.95
N GLY A 249 -5.77 18.60 19.63
CA GLY A 249 -4.67 19.00 20.51
C GLY A 249 -4.91 18.66 21.98
N PHE A 250 -5.78 17.68 22.29
CA PHE A 250 -6.02 17.25 23.66
C PHE A 250 -5.10 16.11 24.06
N LEU A 251 -4.81 16.01 25.35
CA LEU A 251 -4.08 14.90 25.92
C LEU A 251 -5.04 13.85 26.49
N VAL A 252 -4.67 12.57 26.41
CA VAL A 252 -5.39 11.51 27.11
C VAL A 252 -5.35 11.77 28.62
N GLY A 253 -6.51 11.70 29.27
CA GLY A 253 -6.71 12.04 30.67
C GLY A 253 -6.92 13.53 30.95
N GLU A 254 -6.94 14.40 29.95
CA GLU A 254 -7.13 15.85 30.14
C GLU A 254 -8.56 16.20 30.60
N LYS A 255 -8.69 17.18 31.50
CA LYS A 255 -9.99 17.70 31.94
C LYS A 255 -10.51 18.70 30.91
N VAL A 256 -11.72 18.48 30.43
CA VAL A 256 -12.37 19.34 29.43
C VAL A 256 -13.74 19.80 29.91
N THR A 257 -14.20 20.92 29.34
CA THR A 257 -15.56 21.45 29.54
C THR A 257 -16.34 21.32 28.25
N VAL A 258 -17.48 20.66 28.33
CA VAL A 258 -18.44 20.48 27.23
C VAL A 258 -19.52 21.54 27.35
N LYS A 259 -19.75 22.29 26.29
CA LYS A 259 -20.77 23.33 26.19
C LYS A 259 -21.71 23.02 25.03
N LYS A 260 -22.99 23.35 25.18
CA LYS A 260 -23.95 23.25 24.07
C LYS A 260 -23.59 24.26 22.98
N SER A 261 -23.40 23.80 21.74
CA SER A 261 -23.21 24.68 20.59
C SER A 261 -24.55 25.37 20.26
N TRP A 262 -24.54 26.69 20.16
CA TRP A 262 -25.73 27.48 19.84
C TRP A 262 -25.78 27.70 18.33
N GLY A 263 -26.76 27.07 17.67
CA GLY A 263 -27.04 27.26 16.25
C GLY A 263 -28.54 27.24 16.02
N ILE A 264 -29.08 28.32 15.45
CA ILE A 264 -30.47 28.36 15.00
C ILE A 264 -30.53 27.58 13.69
N THR A 265 -30.95 26.31 13.74
CA THR A 265 -31.22 25.52 12.53
C THR A 265 -32.66 25.79 12.09
N LEU A 266 -32.86 26.88 11.34
CA LEU A 266 -34.19 27.26 10.80
C LEU A 266 -34.66 26.35 9.65
N PHE A 267 -33.79 25.48 9.14
CA PHE A 267 -34.15 24.44 8.18
C PHE A 267 -33.40 23.16 8.54
N SER A 268 -34.12 22.17 9.07
CA SER A 268 -33.64 20.80 9.11
C SER A 268 -33.86 20.21 7.72
N THR A 269 -32.97 20.50 6.76
CA THR A 269 -32.79 19.57 5.65
C THR A 269 -32.14 18.34 6.25
N ALA A 270 -32.89 17.24 6.32
CA ALA A 270 -32.30 15.92 6.47
C ALA A 270 -31.33 15.74 5.31
N GLN A 271 -30.05 16.03 5.54
CA GLN A 271 -28.98 15.52 4.71
C GLN A 271 -28.94 14.02 5.01
N ALA A 272 -29.72 13.28 4.22
CA ALA A 272 -29.30 11.96 3.82
C ALA A 272 -27.86 12.12 3.35
N GLU A 273 -26.97 11.37 4.01
CA GLU A 273 -25.62 11.13 3.56
C GLU A 273 -25.76 10.42 2.20
N GLN A 274 -25.99 11.21 1.15
CA GLN A 274 -25.63 10.82 -0.20
C GLN A 274 -24.12 10.69 -0.12
N ALA A 275 -23.68 9.44 -0.02
CA ALA A 275 -22.35 9.08 -0.45
C ALA A 275 -22.15 9.77 -1.80
N GLU A 276 -21.29 10.79 -1.81
CA GLU A 276 -20.68 11.28 -3.03
C GLU A 276 -19.95 10.09 -3.64
N ILE A 277 -20.67 9.34 -4.48
CA ILE A 277 -20.04 8.63 -5.57
C ILE A 277 -19.57 9.76 -6.48
N GLY A 278 -18.37 10.25 -6.19
CA GLY A 278 -17.63 11.14 -7.06
C GLY A 278 -17.35 10.41 -8.36
N THR A 279 -18.29 10.49 -9.30
CA THR A 279 -17.97 10.46 -10.72
C THR A 279 -17.19 11.74 -11.03
N ASP A 280 -16.00 11.54 -11.56
CA ASP A 280 -14.98 12.54 -11.92
C ASP A 280 -14.11 13.10 -10.79
N SER A 281 -13.05 12.35 -10.47
CA SER A 281 -11.74 13.00 -10.34
C SER A 281 -10.69 12.12 -11.01
N PHE A 282 -9.98 12.70 -11.99
CA PHE A 282 -8.68 12.21 -12.40
C PHE A 282 -7.87 11.91 -11.14
N GLN A 283 -7.37 10.67 -10.98
CA GLN A 283 -6.51 10.32 -9.85
C GLN A 283 -5.29 11.24 -9.86
N SER A 284 -5.28 12.21 -8.95
CA SER A 284 -4.18 13.15 -8.80
C SER A 284 -2.95 12.38 -8.33
N LEU A 285 -1.80 12.61 -8.98
CA LEU A 285 -0.54 12.07 -8.48
C LEU A 285 -0.31 12.51 -7.03
N GLU A 286 -0.02 11.54 -6.17
CA GLU A 286 0.30 11.72 -4.76
C GLU A 286 1.83 11.78 -4.57
N GLU A 287 2.29 12.41 -3.48
CA GLU A 287 3.72 12.56 -3.20
C GLU A 287 4.24 11.40 -2.34
N ILE A 288 5.44 10.90 -2.65
CA ILE A 288 6.16 9.95 -1.79
C ILE A 288 6.90 10.76 -0.72
N TYR A 289 6.63 10.44 0.54
CA TYR A 289 7.25 11.08 1.69
C TYR A 289 8.49 10.30 2.13
N PHE A 290 9.66 10.87 1.88
CA PHE A 290 10.93 10.36 2.36
C PHE A 290 11.33 11.03 3.69
N PRO A 291 11.71 10.25 4.73
CA PRO A 291 12.26 10.78 5.95
C PRO A 291 13.59 11.51 5.74
N ALA A 292 13.84 12.54 6.55
CA ALA A 292 15.05 13.37 6.49
C ALA A 292 16.33 12.52 6.51
N ARG A 293 16.38 11.47 7.34
CA ARG A 293 17.53 10.55 7.46
C ARG A 293 17.93 9.92 6.12
N ILE A 294 16.97 9.60 5.25
CA ILE A 294 17.27 9.02 3.93
C ILE A 294 17.76 10.14 3.00
N THR A 295 17.00 11.23 2.91
CA THR A 295 17.31 12.35 2.00
C THR A 295 18.60 13.08 2.33
N GLU A 296 19.06 13.02 3.58
CA GLU A 296 20.36 13.55 4.01
C GLU A 296 21.54 12.66 3.58
N GLN A 297 21.31 11.37 3.38
CA GLN A 297 22.34 10.43 2.94
C GLN A 297 22.45 10.35 1.42
N PHE A 298 21.30 10.30 0.73
CA PHE A 298 21.22 10.35 -0.73
C PHE A 298 19.85 10.80 -1.19
N GLN A 299 19.74 11.14 -2.47
CA GLN A 299 18.46 11.50 -3.09
C GLN A 299 17.90 10.29 -3.83
N PRO A 300 16.85 9.61 -3.33
CA PRO A 300 16.33 8.42 -3.98
C PRO A 300 15.70 8.74 -5.34
N GLU A 301 16.17 8.04 -6.37
CA GLU A 301 15.63 8.00 -7.73
C GLU A 301 15.01 6.60 -7.92
N ILE A 302 13.71 6.48 -7.60
CA ILE A 302 13.03 5.17 -7.55
C ILE A 302 12.87 4.61 -8.96
N SER A 303 13.53 3.49 -9.21
CA SER A 303 13.52 2.77 -10.50
C SER A 303 12.50 1.65 -10.53
N GLY A 304 12.31 0.96 -9.40
CA GLY A 304 11.40 -0.18 -9.33
C GLY A 304 10.76 -0.36 -7.95
N LEU A 305 9.60 -1.02 -7.94
CA LEU A 305 8.93 -1.40 -6.69
C LEU A 305 8.20 -2.74 -6.82
N THR A 306 8.09 -3.46 -5.72
CA THR A 306 7.25 -4.66 -5.62
C THR A 306 6.49 -4.69 -4.30
N TYR A 307 5.19 -5.01 -4.34
CA TYR A 307 4.41 -5.16 -3.12
C TYR A 307 4.71 -6.50 -2.46
N ILE A 308 5.02 -6.47 -1.16
CA ILE A 308 5.24 -7.66 -0.35
C ILE A 308 4.02 -7.84 0.56
N PRO A 309 3.10 -8.77 0.22
CA PRO A 309 1.86 -8.94 0.97
C PRO A 309 2.10 -9.22 2.46
N GLU A 310 3.14 -9.99 2.79
CA GLU A 310 3.48 -10.48 4.15
C GLU A 310 3.71 -9.36 5.14
N ILE A 311 4.32 -8.27 4.67
CA ILE A 311 4.62 -7.10 5.51
C ILE A 311 3.77 -5.88 5.14
N ARG A 312 2.81 -6.05 4.21
CA ARG A 312 1.91 -5.00 3.73
C ARG A 312 2.62 -3.72 3.27
N GLN A 313 3.82 -3.85 2.74
CA GLN A 313 4.67 -2.74 2.31
C GLN A 313 5.20 -3.00 0.91
N PHE A 314 5.46 -1.93 0.18
CA PHE A 314 6.22 -1.95 -1.06
C PHE A 314 7.70 -1.98 -0.72
N ALA A 315 8.43 -2.95 -1.27
CA ALA A 315 9.88 -2.90 -1.37
C ALA A 315 10.25 -2.11 -2.61
N MET A 316 11.05 -1.07 -2.44
CA MET A 316 11.49 -0.17 -3.50
C MET A 316 13.00 -0.20 -3.63
N ILE A 317 13.45 0.03 -4.85
CA ILE A 317 14.85 0.19 -5.21
C ILE A 317 15.09 1.55 -5.89
N SER A 318 16.32 2.01 -5.83
CA SER A 318 16.83 3.19 -6.50
C SER A 318 17.88 2.79 -7.54
N ASP A 319 18.01 3.56 -8.61
CA ASP A 319 19.06 3.38 -9.61
C ASP A 319 20.45 3.87 -9.14
N ASP A 320 20.48 4.91 -8.28
CA ASP A 320 21.69 5.55 -7.76
C ASP A 320 21.79 5.45 -6.22
N TYR A 321 22.69 4.57 -5.76
CA TYR A 321 22.98 4.36 -4.35
C TYR A 321 24.38 4.86 -3.97
N PRO A 322 24.55 5.45 -2.77
CA PRO A 322 25.87 5.71 -2.21
C PRO A 322 26.79 4.49 -2.26
N ASP A 323 27.99 4.71 -2.81
CA ASP A 323 29.03 3.68 -2.99
C ASP A 323 28.55 2.43 -3.77
N ASP A 324 27.43 2.54 -4.49
CA ASP A 324 26.77 1.47 -5.23
C ASP A 324 26.37 0.27 -4.32
N HIS A 325 26.15 0.54 -3.03
CA HIS A 325 25.68 -0.44 -2.05
C HIS A 325 24.14 -0.49 -2.07
N PRO A 326 23.51 -1.61 -2.47
CA PRO A 326 22.06 -1.65 -2.61
C PRO A 326 21.33 -1.76 -1.28
N TRP A 327 20.38 -0.85 -1.07
CA TRP A 327 19.36 -0.96 -0.02
C TRP A 327 18.00 -1.30 -0.62
N ILE A 328 17.13 -1.87 0.21
CA ILE A 328 15.69 -1.95 -0.05
C ILE A 328 15.01 -0.96 0.90
N LEU A 329 14.22 -0.06 0.31
CA LEU A 329 13.38 0.87 1.05
C LEU A 329 11.99 0.29 1.19
N LEU A 330 11.36 0.45 2.36
CA LEU A 330 9.98 0.02 2.57
C LEU A 330 9.06 1.23 2.56
N MET A 331 7.94 1.12 1.84
CA MET A 331 6.93 2.17 1.76
C MET A 331 5.53 1.59 1.99
N ASN A 332 4.71 2.30 2.74
CA ASN A 332 3.33 1.89 2.94
C ASN A 332 2.42 2.33 1.76
N ALA A 333 1.15 1.91 1.78
CA ALA A 333 0.20 2.23 0.72
C ALA A 333 -0.18 3.72 0.56
N LYS A 334 0.24 4.57 1.49
CA LYS A 334 0.02 6.02 1.46
C LYS A 334 1.23 6.80 0.91
N GLY A 335 2.26 6.10 0.46
CA GLY A 335 3.50 6.74 -0.01
C GLY A 335 4.46 7.16 1.10
N GLU A 336 4.28 6.69 2.34
CA GLU A 336 5.19 7.03 3.45
C GLU A 336 6.32 6.00 3.51
N VAL A 337 7.57 6.46 3.36
CA VAL A 337 8.77 5.61 3.38
C VAL A 337 9.27 5.44 4.82
N ALA A 338 9.61 4.20 5.19
CA ALA A 338 10.19 3.88 6.49
C ALA A 338 11.61 4.47 6.62
N GLU A 339 12.00 4.87 7.83
CA GLU A 339 13.33 5.46 8.09
C GLU A 339 14.50 4.47 7.95
N GLN A 340 14.19 3.17 8.02
CA GLN A 340 15.17 2.10 7.96
C GLN A 340 15.52 1.79 6.50
N MET A 341 16.80 1.91 6.16
CA MET A 341 17.33 1.42 4.89
C MET A 341 17.86 0.00 5.13
N LEU A 342 17.29 -0.97 4.43
CA LEU A 342 17.55 -2.39 4.69
C LEU A 342 18.59 -2.89 3.69
N PRO A 343 19.84 -3.16 4.11
CA PRO A 343 20.86 -3.64 3.18
C PRO A 343 20.53 -5.05 2.71
N VAL A 344 20.96 -5.39 1.51
CA VAL A 344 20.97 -6.77 1.04
C VAL A 344 22.26 -7.43 1.56
N GLU A 345 22.17 -8.17 2.66
CA GLU A 345 23.33 -8.80 3.30
C GLU A 345 24.07 -9.73 2.33
N GLY A 346 25.38 -9.49 2.15
CA GLY A 346 26.23 -10.26 1.24
C GLY A 346 26.27 -9.76 -0.21
N LEU A 347 25.47 -8.76 -0.58
CA LEU A 347 25.56 -8.10 -1.88
C LEU A 347 26.39 -6.82 -1.76
N ASP A 348 27.69 -6.94 -2.05
CA ASP A 348 28.64 -5.85 -1.86
C ASP A 348 28.41 -4.68 -2.82
N LYS A 349 28.14 -4.94 -4.11
CA LYS A 349 28.05 -3.86 -5.10
C LYS A 349 27.07 -4.19 -6.22
N MET A 350 26.17 -3.26 -6.52
CA MET A 350 25.29 -3.34 -7.67
C MET A 350 24.96 -1.91 -8.16
N GLU A 351 25.18 -1.66 -9.44
CA GLU A 351 24.99 -0.35 -10.06
C GLU A 351 23.75 -0.39 -10.98
N ASP A 352 23.03 0.74 -11.10
CA ASP A 352 21.98 0.95 -12.11
C ASP A 352 20.86 -0.10 -12.02
N ILE A 353 20.31 -0.29 -10.83
CA ILE A 353 19.24 -1.28 -10.60
C ILE A 353 17.95 -0.73 -11.19
N GLU A 354 17.44 -1.36 -12.23
CA GLU A 354 16.27 -0.84 -12.96
C GLU A 354 14.98 -1.51 -12.51
N SER A 355 15.03 -2.79 -12.13
CA SER A 355 13.81 -3.52 -11.77
C SER A 355 13.97 -4.45 -10.59
N ILE A 356 12.84 -4.63 -9.90
CA ILE A 356 12.64 -5.52 -8.77
C ILE A 356 11.38 -6.34 -9.01
N SER A 357 11.43 -7.64 -8.79
CA SER A 357 10.26 -8.51 -8.80
C SER A 357 10.28 -9.49 -7.63
N ALA A 358 9.11 -10.05 -7.30
CA ALA A 358 8.98 -11.03 -6.23
C ALA A 358 8.28 -12.28 -6.74
N GLU A 359 8.79 -13.45 -6.38
CA GLU A 359 8.15 -14.74 -6.61
C GLU A 359 8.21 -15.58 -5.34
N GLY A 360 7.05 -15.81 -4.71
CA GLY A 360 6.96 -16.44 -3.40
C GLY A 360 7.74 -15.64 -2.33
N SER A 361 8.69 -16.28 -1.66
CA SER A 361 9.55 -15.62 -0.66
C SER A 361 10.79 -14.95 -1.25
N ASP A 362 11.08 -15.17 -2.53
CA ASP A 362 12.32 -14.70 -3.15
C ASP A 362 12.09 -13.37 -3.87
N ILE A 363 13.09 -12.50 -3.81
CA ILE A 363 13.13 -11.22 -4.53
C ILE A 363 14.22 -11.30 -5.59
N TYR A 364 13.96 -10.70 -6.74
CA TYR A 364 14.88 -10.63 -7.84
C TYR A 364 15.18 -9.18 -8.18
N LEU A 365 16.47 -8.87 -8.34
CA LEU A 365 16.96 -7.55 -8.74
C LEU A 365 17.68 -7.67 -10.08
N LEU A 366 17.49 -6.69 -10.94
CA LEU A 366 18.14 -6.64 -12.25
C LEU A 366 18.71 -5.24 -12.52
N SER A 367 19.98 -5.19 -12.90
CA SER A 367 20.60 -3.96 -13.40
C SER A 367 20.17 -3.67 -14.84
N SER A 368 20.39 -2.44 -15.34
CA SER A 368 20.02 -2.03 -16.70
C SER A 368 20.62 -2.88 -17.82
N LEU A 369 21.69 -3.63 -17.51
CA LEU A 369 22.51 -4.39 -18.46
C LEU A 369 23.16 -3.52 -19.52
N SER A 370 23.17 -2.19 -19.36
CA SER A 370 23.73 -1.25 -20.32
C SER A 370 25.18 -0.86 -19.98
N ALA A 371 25.87 -0.31 -20.97
CA ALA A 371 27.12 0.40 -20.81
C ALA A 371 26.89 1.76 -20.14
N THR A 372 27.88 2.21 -19.38
CA THR A 372 27.85 3.54 -18.76
C THR A 372 27.76 4.65 -19.81
N LYS A 373 27.49 5.89 -19.38
CA LYS A 373 27.53 7.09 -20.24
C LYS A 373 28.88 7.28 -20.97
N LYS A 374 29.96 6.67 -20.48
CA LYS A 374 31.30 6.66 -21.09
C LYS A 374 31.57 5.43 -21.96
N GLU A 375 30.53 4.66 -22.29
CA GLU A 375 30.57 3.44 -23.11
C GLU A 375 31.46 2.32 -22.53
N ASN A 376 31.57 2.28 -21.20
CA ASN A 376 32.25 1.20 -20.49
C ASN A 376 31.23 0.20 -19.93
N LEU A 377 31.45 -1.10 -20.18
CA LEU A 377 30.72 -2.21 -19.57
C LEU A 377 31.34 -2.53 -18.20
N LYS A 378 30.65 -2.15 -17.12
CA LYS A 378 31.05 -2.49 -15.75
C LYS A 378 30.30 -3.73 -15.28
N ASP A 379 30.99 -4.68 -14.66
CA ASP A 379 30.39 -5.91 -14.14
C ASP A 379 29.23 -5.65 -13.17
N ALA A 380 29.33 -4.63 -12.30
CA ALA A 380 28.29 -4.29 -11.33
C ALA A 380 26.96 -3.79 -11.95
N ARG A 381 26.95 -3.42 -13.25
CA ARG A 381 25.76 -3.03 -14.01
C ARG A 381 25.15 -4.17 -14.83
N GLN A 382 25.72 -5.38 -14.77
CA GLN A 382 25.31 -6.53 -15.60
C GLN A 382 24.68 -7.65 -14.77
N LEU A 383 24.30 -7.36 -13.53
CA LEU A 383 23.92 -8.38 -12.56
C LEU A 383 22.42 -8.69 -12.63
N PHE A 384 22.12 -9.98 -12.52
CA PHE A 384 20.84 -10.50 -12.09
C PHE A 384 21.04 -11.19 -10.74
N VAL A 385 20.26 -10.80 -9.74
CA VAL A 385 20.46 -11.21 -8.36
C VAL A 385 19.19 -11.82 -7.78
N LYS A 386 19.34 -12.97 -7.13
CA LYS A 386 18.32 -13.60 -6.30
C LYS A 386 18.60 -13.30 -4.83
N VAL A 387 17.61 -12.72 -4.17
CA VAL A 387 17.63 -12.28 -2.78
C VAL A 387 16.63 -13.13 -1.98
N LYS A 388 17.14 -13.78 -0.93
CA LYS A 388 16.31 -14.47 0.07
C LYS A 388 15.77 -13.47 1.07
N ARG A 389 14.45 -13.52 1.29
CA ARG A 389 13.77 -12.71 2.29
C ARG A 389 13.31 -13.54 3.48
N ASN A 390 13.52 -12.98 4.67
CA ASN A 390 12.92 -13.46 5.91
C ASN A 390 12.34 -12.27 6.69
N GLY A 391 11.03 -12.05 6.56
CA GLY A 391 10.37 -10.84 7.05
C GLY A 391 10.87 -9.61 6.32
N ILE A 392 11.54 -8.70 7.04
CA ILE A 392 12.16 -7.47 6.52
C ILE A 392 13.69 -7.61 6.30
N ARG A 393 14.26 -8.79 6.53
CA ARG A 393 15.69 -9.05 6.28
C ARG A 393 15.90 -9.61 4.88
N PHE A 394 16.88 -9.06 4.19
CA PHE A 394 17.25 -9.41 2.83
C PHE A 394 18.69 -9.90 2.79
N SER A 395 18.91 -11.05 2.17
CA SER A 395 20.23 -11.66 2.05
C SER A 395 20.45 -12.18 0.64
N LEU A 396 21.66 -12.03 0.13
CA LEU A 396 22.06 -12.57 -1.16
C LEU A 396 21.95 -14.11 -1.13
N ASP A 397 21.20 -14.68 -2.08
CA ASP A 397 21.20 -16.13 -2.32
C ASP A 397 22.14 -16.48 -3.47
N LYS A 398 21.90 -15.89 -4.65
CA LYS A 398 22.69 -16.12 -5.86
C LYS A 398 22.79 -14.85 -6.69
N GLN A 399 23.89 -14.69 -7.42
CA GLN A 399 24.06 -13.62 -8.39
C GLN A 399 24.75 -14.15 -9.64
N VAL A 400 24.47 -13.53 -10.79
CA VAL A 400 25.09 -13.88 -12.07
C VAL A 400 25.25 -12.62 -12.93
N ASP A 401 26.34 -12.55 -13.67
CA ASP A 401 26.46 -11.62 -14.80
C ASP A 401 25.62 -12.17 -15.96
N ILE A 402 24.39 -11.69 -16.07
CA ILE A 402 23.44 -12.22 -17.03
C ILE A 402 23.80 -11.79 -18.46
N ARG A 403 24.45 -10.63 -18.65
CA ARG A 403 24.85 -10.17 -19.98
C ARG A 403 25.86 -11.13 -20.62
N LYS A 404 26.85 -11.61 -19.84
CA LYS A 404 27.84 -12.61 -20.29
C LYS A 404 27.19 -13.94 -20.70
N ALA A 405 26.08 -14.31 -20.08
CA ALA A 405 25.34 -15.52 -20.43
C ALA A 405 24.39 -15.31 -21.61
N LEU A 406 23.72 -14.16 -21.66
CA LEU A 406 22.64 -13.86 -22.61
C LEU A 406 23.16 -13.52 -24.00
N LEU A 407 24.09 -12.57 -24.14
CA LEU A 407 24.51 -12.08 -25.46
C LEU A 407 25.11 -13.16 -26.38
N PRO A 408 26.04 -14.03 -25.92
CA PRO A 408 26.56 -15.10 -26.78
C PRO A 408 25.47 -16.08 -27.18
N THR A 409 24.51 -16.34 -26.30
CA THR A 409 23.39 -17.25 -26.56
C THR A 409 22.44 -16.67 -27.59
N LEU A 410 22.14 -15.37 -27.51
CA LEU A 410 21.34 -14.66 -28.51
C LEU A 410 22.02 -14.65 -29.89
N ALA A 411 23.33 -14.44 -29.94
CA ALA A 411 24.09 -14.47 -31.19
C ALA A 411 24.13 -15.86 -31.84
N ALA A 412 24.12 -16.92 -31.04
CA ALA A 412 24.12 -18.30 -31.49
C ALA A 412 22.71 -18.86 -31.79
N ALA A 413 21.64 -18.14 -31.42
CA ALA A 413 20.27 -18.60 -31.59
C ALA A 413 19.88 -18.73 -33.07
N LYS A 414 18.99 -19.69 -33.37
CA LYS A 414 18.39 -19.82 -34.71
C LYS A 414 17.38 -18.71 -35.07
N ASP A 415 16.81 -18.04 -34.07
CA ASP A 415 15.82 -16.98 -34.27
C ASP A 415 16.50 -15.70 -34.80
N PRO A 416 16.11 -15.19 -36.00
CA PRO A 416 16.71 -13.99 -36.58
C PRO A 416 16.57 -12.74 -35.70
N THR A 417 15.47 -12.63 -34.94
CA THR A 417 15.22 -11.51 -34.03
C THR A 417 16.24 -11.53 -32.89
N LEU A 418 16.50 -12.70 -32.32
CA LEU A 418 17.49 -12.85 -31.24
C LEU A 418 18.91 -12.55 -31.73
N GLN A 419 19.26 -13.03 -32.93
CA GLN A 419 20.55 -12.70 -33.57
C GLN A 419 20.70 -11.19 -33.78
N GLU A 420 19.64 -10.52 -34.23
CA GLU A 420 19.65 -9.08 -34.48
C GLU A 420 19.77 -8.27 -33.18
N ILE A 421 19.11 -8.70 -32.10
CA ILE A 421 19.28 -8.13 -30.76
C ILE A 421 20.76 -8.22 -30.35
N ALA A 422 21.38 -9.38 -30.49
CA ALA A 422 22.80 -9.56 -30.16
C ALA A 422 23.70 -8.67 -31.03
N ARG A 423 23.42 -8.58 -32.33
CA ARG A 423 24.17 -7.75 -33.27
C ARG A 423 24.10 -6.26 -32.91
N GLN A 424 22.95 -5.78 -32.45
CA GLN A 424 22.76 -4.38 -32.04
C GLN A 424 23.18 -4.11 -30.58
N SER A 425 23.65 -5.10 -29.82
CA SER A 425 24.01 -4.95 -28.41
C SER A 425 25.53 -4.85 -28.18
N GLN A 426 26.17 -3.89 -28.83
CA GLN A 426 27.63 -3.72 -28.86
C GLN A 426 28.22 -2.94 -27.67
N GLY A 427 27.40 -2.48 -26.72
CA GLY A 427 27.89 -1.73 -25.55
C GLY A 427 28.21 -0.26 -25.86
N THR A 428 27.63 0.31 -26.91
CA THR A 428 27.78 1.73 -27.27
C THR A 428 26.45 2.46 -27.14
N LYS A 429 26.46 3.79 -27.03
CA LYS A 429 25.24 4.57 -26.75
C LYS A 429 24.09 4.32 -27.74
N LEU A 430 24.39 4.02 -29.01
CA LEU A 430 23.40 3.71 -30.04
C LEU A 430 23.08 2.22 -30.15
N ASN A 431 24.05 1.36 -29.87
CA ASN A 431 23.96 -0.08 -30.05
C ASN A 431 24.25 -0.75 -28.70
N ASP A 432 23.24 -0.84 -27.85
CA ASP A 432 23.34 -1.51 -26.56
C ASP A 432 22.11 -2.34 -26.21
N LEU A 433 22.33 -3.29 -25.30
CA LEU A 433 21.28 -3.98 -24.57
C LEU A 433 20.93 -3.16 -23.34
N GLU A 434 19.66 -2.80 -23.20
CA GLU A 434 19.13 -2.12 -22.03
C GLU A 434 17.77 -2.73 -21.66
N VAL A 435 17.66 -3.16 -20.42
CA VAL A 435 16.46 -3.76 -19.82
C VAL A 435 15.98 -2.86 -18.71
N GLU A 436 14.68 -2.56 -18.67
CA GLU A 436 14.11 -1.72 -17.60
C GLU A 436 13.15 -2.49 -16.70
N GLY A 437 12.44 -3.48 -17.25
CA GLY A 437 11.51 -4.31 -16.48
C GLY A 437 11.88 -5.78 -16.49
N HIS A 438 11.58 -6.48 -15.40
CA HIS A 438 11.65 -7.93 -15.34
C HIS A 438 10.58 -8.51 -14.41
N PHE A 439 10.23 -9.78 -14.65
CA PHE A 439 9.55 -10.59 -13.65
C PHE A 439 9.99 -12.05 -13.78
N VAL A 440 9.84 -12.79 -12.69
CA VAL A 440 10.03 -14.24 -12.67
C VAL A 440 8.68 -14.92 -12.51
N LYS A 441 8.45 -15.98 -13.29
CA LYS A 441 7.27 -16.84 -13.19
C LYS A 441 7.64 -18.28 -13.45
N ASP A 442 7.26 -19.17 -12.54
CA ASP A 442 7.46 -20.62 -12.62
C ASP A 442 8.93 -21.01 -12.87
N GLY A 443 9.87 -20.22 -12.34
CA GLY A 443 11.32 -20.40 -12.54
C GLY A 443 11.85 -19.95 -13.91
N ASP A 444 11.05 -19.23 -14.69
CA ASP A 444 11.46 -18.59 -15.94
C ASP A 444 11.53 -17.06 -15.76
N LEU A 445 12.56 -16.44 -16.33
CA LEU A 445 12.78 -14.98 -16.31
C LEU A 445 12.24 -14.34 -17.58
N TYR A 446 11.51 -13.25 -17.42
CA TYR A 446 11.03 -12.41 -18.50
C TYR A 446 11.74 -11.05 -18.43
N LEU A 447 12.21 -10.55 -19.57
CA LEU A 447 12.98 -9.30 -19.68
C LEU A 447 12.32 -8.34 -20.67
N ALA A 448 11.96 -7.14 -20.22
CA ALA A 448 11.40 -6.07 -21.05
C ALA A 448 12.52 -5.21 -21.64
N LEU A 449 12.74 -5.31 -22.96
CA LEU A 449 13.81 -4.58 -23.61
C LEU A 449 13.40 -3.13 -23.91
N LYS A 450 14.16 -2.17 -23.39
CA LYS A 450 14.12 -0.77 -23.84
C LYS A 450 14.98 -0.57 -25.06
N ARG A 451 16.16 -1.19 -25.09
CA ARG A 451 17.05 -1.24 -26.25
C ARG A 451 17.66 -2.64 -26.41
N PRO A 452 17.95 -3.06 -27.65
CA PRO A 452 17.71 -2.35 -28.91
C PRO A 452 16.24 -2.39 -29.37
N MET A 453 15.76 -1.31 -29.99
CA MET A 453 14.44 -1.25 -30.60
C MET A 453 14.48 -1.82 -32.02
N ILE A 454 14.33 -3.15 -32.15
CA ILE A 454 14.44 -3.85 -33.43
C ILE A 454 13.34 -3.43 -34.41
N PHE A 455 12.12 -3.22 -33.89
CA PHE A 455 10.96 -2.85 -34.69
C PHE A 455 10.38 -1.52 -34.20
N ALA A 456 10.20 -0.58 -35.12
CA ALA A 456 9.75 0.77 -34.77
C ALA A 456 8.32 0.76 -34.21
N GLY A 457 8.17 1.26 -32.97
CA GLY A 457 6.89 1.36 -32.28
C GLY A 457 6.34 0.02 -31.81
N GLU A 458 7.20 -0.95 -31.52
CA GLU A 458 6.84 -2.22 -30.90
C GLU A 458 7.71 -2.49 -29.66
N GLY A 459 7.11 -3.13 -28.66
CA GLY A 459 7.79 -3.64 -27.48
C GLY A 459 8.17 -5.11 -27.65
N LEU A 460 9.24 -5.52 -26.98
CA LEU A 460 9.75 -6.88 -27.02
C LEU A 460 10.06 -7.38 -25.61
N ILE A 461 9.54 -8.56 -25.29
CA ILE A 461 9.84 -9.28 -24.05
C ILE A 461 10.57 -10.56 -24.40
N LEU A 462 11.76 -10.76 -23.82
CA LEU A 462 12.49 -12.02 -23.90
C LEU A 462 12.09 -12.94 -22.77
N LYS A 463 12.16 -14.25 -23.01
CA LYS A 463 12.01 -15.30 -21.99
C LYS A 463 13.28 -16.12 -21.90
N VAL A 464 13.79 -16.29 -20.69
CA VAL A 464 14.91 -17.17 -20.33
C VAL A 464 14.39 -18.26 -19.41
N LYS A 465 14.38 -19.51 -19.89
CA LYS A 465 13.88 -20.67 -19.15
C LYS A 465 14.90 -21.19 -18.15
N ASN A 466 14.39 -21.69 -17.02
CA ASN A 466 15.19 -22.34 -15.98
C ASN A 466 16.32 -21.44 -15.45
N ILE A 467 15.94 -20.43 -14.68
CA ILE A 467 16.90 -19.49 -14.07
C ILE A 467 17.82 -20.14 -13.05
N GLU A 468 17.40 -21.26 -12.46
CA GLU A 468 18.21 -22.00 -11.48
C GLU A 468 19.51 -22.49 -12.13
N ALA A 469 19.40 -23.08 -13.31
CA ALA A 469 20.55 -23.49 -14.10
C ALA A 469 21.43 -22.30 -14.53
N LEU A 470 20.83 -21.14 -14.80
CA LEU A 470 21.58 -19.91 -15.09
C LEU A 470 22.43 -19.50 -13.88
N PHE A 471 21.86 -19.48 -12.67
CA PHE A 471 22.62 -19.14 -11.47
C PHE A 471 23.70 -20.17 -11.13
N GLU A 472 23.47 -21.46 -11.37
CA GLU A 472 24.43 -22.52 -11.07
C GLU A 472 25.59 -22.56 -12.07
N THR A 473 25.32 -22.34 -13.35
CA THR A 473 26.30 -22.56 -14.43
C THR A 473 26.86 -21.27 -15.02
N GLY A 474 26.20 -20.13 -14.80
CA GLY A 474 26.51 -18.86 -15.47
C GLY A 474 26.27 -18.89 -16.98
N ARG A 475 25.46 -19.84 -17.49
CA ARG A 475 25.24 -20.05 -18.93
C ARG A 475 23.76 -20.26 -19.23
N ILE A 476 23.36 -19.86 -20.44
CA ILE A 476 22.01 -20.12 -20.99
C ILE A 476 22.17 -21.06 -22.18
N LEU A 477 21.33 -22.09 -22.24
CA LEU A 477 21.27 -22.97 -23.42
C LEU A 477 20.43 -22.29 -24.52
N GLU A 478 20.81 -22.45 -25.78
CA GLU A 478 20.10 -21.86 -26.93
C GLU A 478 18.58 -22.13 -26.88
N LYS A 479 18.19 -23.37 -26.57
CA LYS A 479 16.78 -23.79 -26.44
C LYS A 479 16.00 -23.12 -25.30
N ASN A 480 16.70 -22.48 -24.37
CA ASN A 480 16.12 -21.84 -23.19
C ASN A 480 15.92 -20.33 -23.38
N VAL A 481 16.29 -19.74 -24.52
CA VAL A 481 16.02 -18.33 -24.81
C VAL A 481 15.06 -18.20 -26.00
N SER A 482 14.07 -17.34 -25.88
CA SER A 482 13.08 -17.08 -26.92
C SER A 482 12.50 -15.67 -26.83
N VAL A 483 11.99 -15.13 -27.93
CA VAL A 483 11.09 -13.97 -27.88
C VAL A 483 9.75 -14.45 -27.31
N ALA A 484 9.37 -13.93 -26.14
CA ALA A 484 8.14 -14.31 -25.45
C ALA A 484 6.93 -13.57 -26.02
N HIS A 485 7.07 -12.24 -26.11
CA HIS A 485 6.02 -11.36 -26.60
C HIS A 485 6.60 -10.29 -27.50
N ARG A 486 5.82 -9.96 -28.52
CA ARG A 486 6.04 -8.85 -29.43
C ARG A 486 4.70 -8.16 -29.63
N PHE A 487 4.66 -6.87 -29.42
CA PHE A 487 3.40 -6.14 -29.42
C PHE A 487 3.56 -4.67 -29.85
N PRO A 488 2.52 -4.08 -30.45
CA PRO A 488 2.56 -2.68 -30.83
C PRO A 488 2.53 -1.76 -29.61
N LEU A 489 3.36 -0.72 -29.63
CA LEU A 489 3.39 0.38 -28.67
C LEU A 489 3.07 1.67 -29.40
N ARG A 490 1.78 1.98 -29.51
CA ARG A 490 1.30 3.22 -30.15
C ARG A 490 0.12 3.80 -29.39
N LEU A 491 0.28 5.02 -28.90
CA LEU A 491 -0.84 5.76 -28.31
C LEU A 491 -1.86 6.12 -29.41
N PRO A 492 -3.18 6.00 -29.14
CA PRO A 492 -4.21 6.26 -30.14
C PRO A 492 -4.14 7.66 -30.77
N ASN A 493 -3.73 8.66 -29.99
CA ASN A 493 -3.80 10.08 -30.38
C ASN A 493 -2.42 10.77 -30.48
N LYS A 494 -1.31 10.04 -30.33
CA LYS A 494 0.05 10.61 -30.36
C LYS A 494 0.95 9.80 -31.30
N THR A 495 1.79 10.49 -32.08
CA THR A 495 2.75 9.87 -33.00
C THR A 495 4.14 9.70 -32.39
N THR A 496 4.29 10.00 -31.10
CA THR A 496 5.56 9.87 -30.37
C THR A 496 5.97 8.41 -30.20
N SER A 497 7.28 8.17 -30.15
CA SER A 497 7.82 6.85 -29.84
C SER A 497 7.76 6.60 -28.33
N LEU A 498 7.43 5.37 -27.97
CA LEU A 498 7.39 4.88 -26.60
C LEU A 498 8.57 3.94 -26.35
N TYR A 499 9.05 3.91 -25.11
CA TYR A 499 9.90 2.85 -24.60
C TYR A 499 9.25 2.19 -23.39
N LEU A 500 9.56 0.91 -23.17
CA LEU A 500 9.19 0.18 -21.96
C LEU A 500 9.98 0.75 -20.78
N SER A 501 9.31 0.98 -19.66
CA SER A 501 9.95 1.42 -18.41
C SER A 501 9.88 0.37 -17.31
N ASP A 502 8.81 -0.43 -17.21
CA ASP A 502 8.76 -1.57 -16.29
C ASP A 502 7.67 -2.57 -16.71
N MET A 503 7.64 -3.73 -16.07
CA MET A 503 6.58 -4.72 -16.26
C MET A 503 6.34 -5.59 -15.03
N ILE A 504 5.08 -6.00 -14.87
CA ILE A 504 4.65 -6.95 -13.85
C ILE A 504 3.74 -8.01 -14.44
N HIS A 505 3.67 -9.14 -13.76
CA HIS A 505 2.81 -10.25 -14.12
C HIS A 505 1.75 -10.47 -13.03
N THR A 506 0.51 -10.70 -13.47
CA THR A 506 -0.65 -11.09 -12.65
C THR A 506 -1.13 -12.47 -13.11
N GLU A 507 -2.04 -13.13 -12.38
CA GLU A 507 -2.49 -14.49 -12.74
C GLU A 507 -2.92 -14.61 -14.22
N ASP A 508 -3.63 -13.61 -14.73
CA ASP A 508 -4.23 -13.64 -16.07
C ASP A 508 -3.51 -12.78 -17.12
N HIS A 509 -2.75 -11.76 -16.72
CA HIS A 509 -2.23 -10.73 -17.63
C HIS A 509 -0.84 -10.23 -17.26
N ILE A 510 -0.12 -9.73 -18.26
CA ILE A 510 1.11 -8.93 -18.07
C ILE A 510 0.73 -7.46 -18.16
N TYR A 511 1.18 -6.65 -17.21
CA TYR A 511 1.05 -5.20 -17.28
C TYR A 511 2.40 -4.59 -17.55
N ILE A 512 2.44 -3.59 -18.42
CA ILE A 512 3.67 -2.87 -18.76
C ILE A 512 3.46 -1.38 -18.57
N SER A 513 4.47 -0.69 -18.10
CA SER A 513 4.56 0.76 -18.14
C SER A 513 5.43 1.19 -19.32
N THR A 514 5.08 2.34 -19.88
CA THR A 514 5.82 2.96 -20.97
C THR A 514 5.95 4.44 -20.72
N SER A 515 7.03 5.02 -21.24
CA SER A 515 7.26 6.47 -21.24
C SER A 515 7.55 6.97 -22.65
N CYS A 516 7.12 8.20 -22.93
CA CYS A 516 7.34 8.84 -24.22
C CYS A 516 8.79 9.36 -24.33
N VAL A 517 9.40 9.19 -25.50
CA VAL A 517 10.78 9.64 -25.75
C VAL A 517 10.88 11.17 -25.73
N SER A 518 10.05 11.86 -26.52
CA SER A 518 10.13 13.31 -26.72
C SER A 518 9.10 14.12 -25.93
N GLU A 519 7.95 13.53 -25.63
CA GLU A 519 6.80 14.23 -25.03
C GLU A 519 6.63 13.91 -23.54
N LYS A 520 5.83 14.73 -22.85
CA LYS A 520 5.43 14.47 -21.46
C LYS A 520 4.25 13.50 -21.45
N CYS A 521 4.53 12.23 -21.67
CA CYS A 521 3.53 11.20 -21.49
C CYS A 521 4.12 9.88 -21.01
N SER A 522 3.27 9.12 -20.33
CA SER A 522 3.49 7.74 -19.92
C SER A 522 2.16 7.00 -20.05
N ALA A 523 2.21 5.68 -20.16
CA ALA A 523 1.01 4.86 -20.25
C ALA A 523 1.23 3.50 -19.62
N VAL A 524 0.14 2.93 -19.12
CA VAL A 524 0.07 1.53 -18.67
C VAL A 524 -0.76 0.74 -19.66
N TRP A 525 -0.24 -0.43 -20.03
CA TRP A 525 -0.87 -1.35 -20.94
C TRP A 525 -1.06 -2.70 -20.28
N LYS A 526 -2.08 -3.40 -20.74
CA LYS A 526 -2.40 -4.78 -20.37
C LYS A 526 -2.15 -5.66 -21.57
N ILE A 527 -1.45 -6.76 -21.37
CA ILE A 527 -1.08 -7.72 -22.41
C ILE A 527 -1.69 -9.08 -22.08
N ASN A 528 -2.39 -9.66 -23.05
CA ASN A 528 -2.81 -11.04 -22.96
C ASN A 528 -1.59 -11.96 -23.21
N PRO A 529 -1.23 -12.83 -22.25
CA PRO A 529 -0.02 -13.65 -22.33
C PRO A 529 -0.11 -14.76 -23.40
N GLU A 530 -1.29 -15.11 -23.90
CA GLU A 530 -1.45 -16.12 -24.95
C GLU A 530 -1.41 -15.50 -26.35
N THR A 531 -2.09 -14.36 -26.53
CA THR A 531 -2.28 -13.74 -27.85
C THR A 531 -1.31 -12.59 -28.11
N SER A 532 -0.60 -12.10 -27.09
CA SER A 532 0.20 -10.87 -27.12
C SER A 532 -0.59 -9.61 -27.54
N GLN A 533 -1.93 -9.66 -27.46
CA GLN A 533 -2.78 -8.49 -27.69
C GLN A 533 -2.64 -7.50 -26.55
N THR A 534 -2.53 -6.22 -26.91
CA THR A 534 -2.35 -5.12 -25.97
C THR A 534 -3.60 -4.25 -25.87
N GLU A 535 -3.96 -3.90 -24.66
CA GLU A 535 -5.04 -2.98 -24.31
C GLU A 535 -4.45 -1.80 -23.52
N LEU A 536 -4.75 -0.56 -23.94
CA LEU A 536 -4.36 0.63 -23.19
C LEU A 536 -5.23 0.73 -21.94
N VAL A 537 -4.61 0.67 -20.75
CA VAL A 537 -5.33 0.79 -19.48
C VAL A 537 -5.52 2.26 -19.11
N GLN A 538 -4.43 3.03 -19.14
CA GLN A 538 -4.45 4.43 -18.75
C GLN A 538 -3.29 5.18 -19.40
N GLU A 539 -3.57 6.40 -19.89
CA GLU A 539 -2.57 7.36 -20.33
C GLU A 539 -2.41 8.48 -19.29
N PHE A 540 -1.18 8.98 -19.15
CA PHE A 540 -0.81 10.09 -18.27
C PHE A 540 -0.08 11.16 -19.06
N ASP A 541 -0.40 12.44 -18.80
CA ASP A 541 0.35 13.59 -19.33
C ASP A 541 1.58 13.94 -18.45
N VAL A 542 2.22 12.91 -17.89
CA VAL A 542 3.43 12.98 -17.07
C VAL A 542 4.42 11.95 -17.61
N LYS A 543 5.71 12.31 -17.65
CA LYS A 543 6.79 11.42 -18.12
C LYS A 543 7.36 10.61 -16.94
N LYS A 544 8.09 9.53 -17.24
CA LYS A 544 8.90 8.76 -16.27
C LYS A 544 8.04 7.97 -15.28
N LEU A 545 7.05 7.24 -15.78
CA LEU A 545 6.46 6.15 -14.99
C LEU A 545 7.49 5.02 -14.92
N GLU A 546 8.42 5.10 -13.97
CA GLU A 546 9.58 4.20 -13.93
C GLU A 546 9.20 2.83 -13.38
N GLY A 547 8.41 2.73 -12.30
CA GLY A 547 8.06 1.45 -11.70
C GLY A 547 6.55 1.19 -11.60
N ILE A 548 6.13 -0.07 -11.73
CA ILE A 548 4.75 -0.50 -11.45
C ILE A 548 4.72 -1.75 -10.57
N SER A 549 3.70 -1.88 -9.72
CA SER A 549 3.44 -3.08 -8.93
C SER A 549 1.96 -3.29 -8.67
N LEU A 550 1.59 -4.46 -8.12
CA LEU A 550 0.24 -4.68 -7.63
C LEU A 550 0.03 -3.91 -6.32
N GLY A 551 -1.12 -3.27 -6.19
CA GLY A 551 -1.49 -2.63 -4.94
C GLY A 551 -1.98 -3.62 -3.87
N PRO A 552 -2.15 -3.17 -2.61
CA PRO A 552 -2.59 -4.01 -1.49
C PRO A 552 -3.88 -4.80 -1.74
N SER A 553 -4.82 -4.23 -2.49
CA SER A 553 -6.12 -4.85 -2.78
C SER A 553 -6.05 -5.91 -3.89
N HIS A 554 -4.90 -6.10 -4.56
CA HIS A 554 -4.71 -6.95 -5.75
C HIS A 554 -5.61 -6.61 -6.94
N HIS A 555 -6.43 -5.56 -6.84
CA HIS A 555 -7.35 -5.07 -7.88
C HIS A 555 -6.94 -3.70 -8.42
N GLN A 556 -5.69 -3.33 -8.23
CA GLN A 556 -5.15 -2.04 -8.64
C GLN A 556 -3.66 -2.16 -8.93
N ILE A 557 -3.17 -1.32 -9.84
CA ILE A 557 -1.75 -1.11 -10.11
C ILE A 557 -1.30 0.08 -9.28
N PHE A 558 -0.15 -0.02 -8.64
CA PHE A 558 0.53 1.09 -8.01
C PHE A 558 1.71 1.48 -8.90
N GLY A 559 1.73 2.72 -9.38
CA GLY A 559 2.78 3.23 -10.26
C GLY A 559 3.58 4.31 -9.58
N VAL A 560 4.89 4.34 -9.80
CA VAL A 560 5.80 5.36 -9.28
C VAL A 560 6.41 6.15 -10.43
N PHE A 561 6.39 7.47 -10.28
CA PHE A 561 7.02 8.40 -11.20
C PHE A 561 8.31 8.93 -10.60
N ASP A 562 9.39 8.82 -11.36
CA ASP A 562 10.62 9.52 -11.02
C ASP A 562 10.46 11.02 -11.30
N ASN A 563 10.82 11.80 -10.28
CA ASN A 563 10.91 13.23 -10.38
C ASN A 563 12.04 13.72 -9.48
N LYS A 564 12.93 14.55 -10.06
CA LYS A 564 14.10 15.15 -9.41
C LYS A 564 13.81 15.99 -8.14
N LYS A 565 12.53 16.15 -7.75
CA LYS A 565 12.06 16.92 -6.59
C LYS A 565 11.12 16.09 -5.70
N GLY A 566 11.42 14.79 -5.54
CA GLY A 566 10.60 13.86 -4.76
C GLY A 566 9.73 13.00 -5.66
N GLY A 567 9.78 11.69 -5.42
CA GLY A 567 9.00 10.69 -6.16
C GLY A 567 7.50 10.94 -6.00
N LYS A 568 6.73 10.60 -7.03
CA LYS A 568 5.27 10.62 -6.98
C LYS A 568 4.74 9.23 -7.22
N PHE A 569 3.54 8.95 -6.72
CA PHE A 569 2.88 7.69 -7.00
C PHE A 569 1.43 7.91 -7.46
N ILE A 570 0.89 6.86 -8.06
CA ILE A 570 -0.50 6.77 -8.44
C ILE A 570 -1.00 5.36 -8.18
N THR A 571 -2.28 5.24 -7.86
CA THR A 571 -2.96 3.94 -7.80
C THR A 571 -3.95 3.90 -8.93
N ILE A 572 -3.91 2.90 -9.82
CA ILE A 572 -4.80 2.74 -10.97
C ILE A 572 -5.68 1.52 -10.70
N PRO A 573 -7.00 1.64 -10.48
CA PRO A 573 -7.86 0.48 -10.32
C PRO A 573 -7.84 -0.34 -11.61
N PHE A 574 -7.83 -1.67 -11.49
CA PHE A 574 -8.24 -2.49 -12.63
C PHE A 574 -9.69 -2.14 -12.89
N ALA A 575 -9.99 -1.61 -14.07
CA ALA A 575 -11.35 -1.28 -14.45
C ALA A 575 -12.25 -2.49 -14.13
N ALA A 576 -13.20 -2.32 -13.21
CA ALA A 576 -14.28 -3.27 -13.05
C ALA A 576 -14.89 -3.43 -14.44
N ALA A 577 -14.94 -4.65 -14.96
CA ALA A 577 -15.55 -4.97 -16.24
C ALA A 577 -16.87 -4.19 -16.33
N GLN A 578 -16.88 -3.09 -17.09
CA GLN A 578 -18.11 -2.41 -17.41
C GLN A 578 -18.81 -3.38 -18.34
N GLY A 579 -19.77 -4.11 -17.75
CA GLY A 579 -20.70 -4.93 -18.50
C GLY A 579 -21.30 -4.05 -19.59
N GLN A 580 -21.06 -4.44 -20.83
CA GLN A 580 -21.91 -4.04 -21.94
C GLN A 580 -23.33 -4.43 -21.55
N GLN A 581 -24.19 -3.43 -21.35
CA GLN A 581 -25.62 -3.54 -21.58
C GLN A 581 -25.96 -2.84 -22.88
#